data_AF-A0A135LSB9-F1
#
_entry.id   AF-A0A135LSB9-F1
#
_cell.length_a   1.000
_cell.length_b   1.000
_cell.length_c   1.000
_cell.angle_alpha   90.00
_cell.angle_beta   90.00
_cell.angle_gamma   90.00
#
_symmetry.space_group_name_H-M   'P 1'
#
loop_
_entity.id
_entity.type
_entity.pdbx_description
1 polymer ?
#
loop_
_entity_poly.entity_id
_entity_poly.type
_entity_poly.pdbx_seq_one_letter_code
_entity_poly.pdbx_strand_id
1 'polypeptide(L)'
;MSSSHAGWIAYTYYPSLPAAAVFIVCFAIVTLLHTFHLFRTRTWFFIPLVIGGYFELVGYIGRAMSSKQSPDWTIGPYVMQSTLLLVAPALFAASIYMELGRIIVMVKGEQFSLIRVGWTTKIFVAGDVLSFLMQASGAGIMVSASSNSASTGQNVIIGGLIVQIVFFGFFLISALIFQQRMGSHPTAHAVADQYPWRKHMWALYSSSIFVLIRSIVRVVEYVQGTEGYLMSNEVFIYVFDGLLMFALMVIFVIVHPSEVNYLLGRGKVVTAMGGLKVMEGSSAV
;
A
#
# COMPACT_ATOMS: atom_id res chain seq x y z
N MET A 1 -1.89 -6.41 35.20
CA MET A 1 -2.80 -5.31 34.88
C MET A 1 -3.99 -5.89 34.14
N SER A 2 -5.11 -5.98 34.86
CA SER A 2 -6.37 -6.60 34.46
C SER A 2 -7.25 -5.63 33.69
N SER A 3 -7.68 -6.02 32.49
CA SER A 3 -9.04 -5.78 31.95
C SER A 3 -9.15 -6.42 30.57
N SER A 4 -9.09 -7.75 30.52
CA SER A 4 -9.70 -8.50 29.42
C SER A 4 -11.22 -8.32 29.56
N HIS A 5 -11.83 -7.54 28.67
CA HIS A 5 -13.29 -7.41 28.61
C HIS A 5 -13.91 -8.81 28.54
N ALA A 6 -14.74 -9.17 29.52
CA ALA A 6 -15.42 -10.45 29.55
C ALA A 6 -16.28 -10.58 28.29
N GLY A 7 -15.97 -11.57 27.44
CA GLY A 7 -16.69 -11.84 26.18
C GLY A 7 -16.06 -11.27 24.90
N TRP A 8 -14.88 -10.64 24.96
CA TRP A 8 -14.18 -10.18 23.75
C TRP A 8 -13.42 -11.33 23.06
N ILE A 9 -13.75 -11.62 21.81
CA ILE A 9 -13.08 -12.63 20.98
C ILE A 9 -12.35 -11.89 19.85
N ALA A 10 -11.01 -11.98 19.83
CA ALA A 10 -10.16 -11.31 18.85
C ALA A 10 -10.25 -11.93 17.45
N TYR A 11 -10.40 -13.26 17.40
CA TYR A 11 -10.46 -14.04 16.15
C TYR A 11 -11.48 -15.15 16.30
N THR A 12 -12.31 -15.35 15.27
CA THR A 12 -13.21 -16.51 15.15
C THR A 12 -12.49 -17.79 14.70
N TYR A 13 -11.18 -17.70 14.46
CA TYR A 13 -10.29 -18.79 14.02
C TYR A 13 -8.97 -18.78 14.82
N TYR A 14 -8.24 -19.90 14.80
CA TYR A 14 -6.90 -20.01 15.38
C TYR A 14 -5.84 -19.49 14.40
N PRO A 15 -5.13 -18.38 14.69
CA PRO A 15 -4.16 -17.82 13.75
C PRO A 15 -2.95 -18.75 13.56
N SER A 16 -2.53 -18.96 12.32
CA SER A 16 -1.41 -19.86 12.00
C SER A 16 -0.05 -19.18 12.14
N LEU A 17 0.71 -19.63 13.15
CA LEU A 17 2.08 -19.18 13.37
C LEU A 17 3.01 -19.42 12.16
N PRO A 18 2.96 -20.57 11.45
CA PRO A 18 3.81 -20.80 10.28
C PRO A 18 3.56 -19.81 9.15
N ALA A 19 2.29 -19.47 8.85
CA ALA A 19 1.97 -18.51 7.81
C ALA A 19 2.45 -17.11 8.20
N ALA A 20 2.21 -16.68 9.45
CA ALA A 20 2.73 -15.41 9.95
C ALA A 20 4.27 -15.33 9.82
N ALA A 21 4.98 -16.40 10.18
CA ALA A 21 6.44 -16.44 10.09
C ALA A 21 6.96 -16.28 8.65
N VAL A 22 6.32 -16.92 7.66
CA VAL A 22 6.69 -16.76 6.24
C VAL A 22 6.55 -15.30 5.81
N PHE A 23 5.41 -14.67 6.11
CA PHE A 23 5.20 -13.26 5.73
C PHE A 23 6.13 -12.29 6.45
N ILE A 24 6.46 -12.54 7.73
CA ILE A 24 7.48 -11.76 8.46
C ILE A 24 8.82 -11.80 7.71
N VAL A 25 9.28 -12.99 7.32
CA VAL A 25 10.56 -13.15 6.60
C VAL A 25 10.50 -12.45 5.25
N CYS A 26 9.43 -12.64 4.48
CA CYS A 26 9.25 -12.00 3.18
C CYS A 26 9.23 -10.47 3.28
N PHE A 27 8.43 -9.90 4.19
CA PHE A 27 8.34 -8.46 4.40
C PHE A 27 9.64 -7.89 4.96
N ALA A 28 10.37 -8.61 5.82
CA ALA A 28 11.68 -8.18 6.31
C ALA A 28 12.68 -8.06 5.16
N ILE A 29 12.79 -9.07 4.30
CA ILE A 29 13.72 -9.06 3.16
C ILE A 29 13.40 -7.89 2.22
N VAL A 30 12.15 -7.77 1.76
CA VAL A 30 11.77 -6.74 0.77
C VAL A 30 11.87 -5.32 1.36
N THR A 31 11.53 -5.13 2.64
CA THR A 31 11.64 -3.82 3.31
C THR A 31 13.10 -3.42 3.52
N LEU A 32 13.97 -4.36 3.88
CA LEU A 32 15.41 -4.09 4.00
C LEU A 32 16.03 -3.74 2.64
N LEU A 33 15.63 -4.43 1.57
CA LEU A 33 16.06 -4.10 0.20
C LEU A 33 15.63 -2.69 -0.21
N HIS A 34 14.36 -2.34 0.01
CA HIS A 34 13.87 -0.98 -0.25
C HIS A 34 14.57 0.07 0.60
N THR A 35 14.85 -0.23 1.87
CA THR A 35 15.62 0.66 2.76
C THR A 35 17.03 0.88 2.21
N PHE A 36 17.71 -0.18 1.79
CA PHE A 36 19.04 -0.10 1.18
C PHE A 36 19.01 0.74 -0.11
N HIS A 37 18.04 0.51 -1.00
CA HIS A 37 17.88 1.29 -2.24
C HIS A 37 17.57 2.76 -1.96
N LEU A 38 16.71 3.05 -0.99
CA LEU A 38 16.34 4.41 -0.60
C LEU A 38 17.59 5.23 -0.22
N PHE A 39 18.45 4.69 0.65
CA PHE A 39 19.66 5.38 1.09
C PHE A 39 20.72 5.49 0.00
N ARG A 40 20.90 4.43 -0.81
CA ARG A 40 21.92 4.41 -1.87
C ARG A 40 21.58 5.31 -3.04
N THR A 41 20.32 5.29 -3.48
CA THR A 41 19.85 6.07 -4.65
C THR A 41 19.29 7.45 -4.29
N ARG A 42 19.13 7.73 -2.98
CA ARG A 42 18.57 8.98 -2.43
C ARG A 42 17.17 9.29 -2.98
N THR A 43 16.36 8.26 -3.21
CA THR A 43 14.96 8.37 -3.68
C THR A 43 14.01 8.75 -2.55
N TRP A 44 14.28 9.83 -1.81
CA TRP A 44 13.58 10.21 -0.57
C TRP A 44 12.05 10.33 -0.68
N PHE A 45 11.50 10.55 -1.87
CA PHE A 45 10.04 10.54 -2.04
C PHE A 45 9.39 9.18 -1.84
N PHE A 46 10.17 8.11 -1.84
CA PHE A 46 9.71 6.74 -1.65
C PHE A 46 9.74 6.30 -0.17
N ILE A 47 10.02 7.23 0.76
CA ILE A 47 9.96 7.00 2.22
C ILE A 47 8.63 6.37 2.64
N PRO A 48 7.44 6.82 2.18
CA PRO A 48 6.19 6.22 2.61
C PRO A 48 6.09 4.72 2.28
N LEU A 49 6.62 4.27 1.13
CA LEU A 49 6.66 2.84 0.79
C LEU A 49 7.50 2.05 1.80
N VAL A 50 8.66 2.59 2.19
CA VAL A 50 9.52 1.95 3.19
C VAL A 50 8.83 1.87 4.55
N ILE A 51 8.17 2.95 4.98
CA ILE A 51 7.40 2.96 6.23
C ILE A 51 6.25 1.95 6.15
N GLY A 52 5.53 1.88 5.03
CA GLY A 52 4.48 0.89 4.79
C GLY A 52 5.01 -0.55 4.88
N GLY A 53 6.21 -0.81 4.36
CA GLY A 53 6.88 -2.10 4.49
C GLY A 53 7.17 -2.49 5.95
N TYR A 54 7.65 -1.53 6.76
CA TYR A 54 7.82 -1.74 8.20
C TYR A 54 6.49 -1.95 8.92
N PHE A 55 5.41 -1.30 8.49
CA PHE A 55 4.08 -1.49 9.07
C PHE A 55 3.55 -2.89 8.77
N GLU A 56 3.70 -3.40 7.54
CA GLU A 56 3.38 -4.80 7.21
C GLU A 56 4.21 -5.75 8.09
N LEU A 57 5.54 -5.56 8.15
CA LEU A 57 6.43 -6.39 8.96
C LEU A 57 6.01 -6.45 10.43
N VAL A 58 5.82 -5.30 11.08
CA VAL A 58 5.44 -5.23 12.50
C VAL A 58 4.00 -5.72 12.70
N GLY A 59 3.10 -5.47 11.75
CA GLY A 59 1.74 -5.99 11.75
C GLY A 59 1.69 -7.52 11.77
N TYR A 60 2.51 -8.17 10.93
CA TYR A 60 2.64 -9.64 10.93
C TYR A 60 3.37 -10.19 12.16
N ILE A 61 4.31 -9.44 12.76
CA ILE A 61 4.87 -9.78 14.08
C ILE A 61 3.77 -9.77 15.14
N GLY A 62 2.90 -8.76 15.13
CA GLY A 62 1.72 -8.70 16.00
C GLY A 62 0.81 -9.89 15.81
N ARG A 63 0.58 -10.30 14.57
CA ARG A 63 -0.18 -11.51 14.23
C ARG A 63 0.45 -12.79 14.79
N ALA A 64 1.77 -12.93 14.69
CA ALA A 64 2.50 -14.06 15.27
C ALA A 64 2.52 -14.06 16.81
N MET A 65 2.43 -12.88 17.44
CA MET A 65 2.25 -12.78 18.90
C MET A 65 0.82 -13.19 19.29
N SER A 66 -0.19 -12.67 18.57
CA SER A 66 -1.59 -13.04 18.76
C SER A 66 -1.83 -14.55 18.61
N SER A 67 -1.14 -15.22 17.68
CA SER A 67 -1.27 -16.68 17.50
C SER A 67 -0.79 -17.47 18.72
N LYS A 68 0.19 -16.96 19.47
CA LYS A 68 0.73 -17.61 20.68
C LYS A 68 -0.10 -17.34 21.94
N GLN A 69 -1.01 -16.36 21.89
CA GLN A 69 -1.86 -15.97 23.01
C GLN A 69 -3.25 -16.62 22.96
N SER A 70 -3.51 -17.53 22.03
CA SER A 70 -4.79 -18.22 21.97
C SER A 70 -4.95 -19.20 23.13
N PRO A 71 -6.07 -19.20 23.89
CA PRO A 71 -7.32 -18.42 23.69
C PRO A 71 -7.41 -17.08 24.47
N ASP A 72 -6.46 -16.78 25.36
CA ASP A 72 -6.44 -15.56 26.18
C ASP A 72 -5.73 -14.38 25.48
N TRP A 73 -6.30 -13.91 24.38
CA TRP A 73 -5.71 -12.83 23.58
C TRP A 73 -5.61 -11.52 24.37
N THR A 74 -4.46 -10.85 24.25
CA THR A 74 -4.29 -9.49 24.76
C THR A 74 -4.66 -8.45 23.69
N ILE A 75 -5.22 -7.33 24.11
CA ILE A 75 -5.66 -6.26 23.19
C ILE A 75 -4.49 -5.68 22.38
N GLY A 76 -3.29 -5.62 22.97
CA GLY A 76 -2.10 -4.99 22.38
C GLY A 76 -1.71 -5.56 21.00
N PRO A 77 -1.36 -6.85 20.88
CA PRO A 77 -1.01 -7.48 19.61
C PRO A 77 -2.10 -7.42 18.54
N TYR A 78 -3.37 -7.55 18.94
CA TYR A 78 -4.50 -7.42 18.02
C TYR A 78 -4.65 -6.01 17.44
N VAL A 79 -4.57 -4.98 18.30
CA VAL A 79 -4.63 -3.58 17.87
C VAL A 79 -3.42 -3.24 17.00
N MET A 80 -2.23 -3.69 17.40
CA MET A 80 -1.00 -3.48 16.63
C MET A 80 -1.10 -4.06 15.21
N GLN A 81 -1.51 -5.33 15.09
CA GLN A 81 -1.77 -5.96 13.79
C GLN A 81 -2.83 -5.17 13.00
N SER A 82 -4.01 -4.98 13.58
CA SER A 82 -5.17 -4.46 12.87
C SER A 82 -4.91 -3.03 12.38
N THR A 83 -4.28 -2.18 13.18
CA THR A 83 -3.97 -0.80 12.78
C THR A 83 -2.84 -0.75 11.75
N LEU A 84 -1.72 -1.46 11.96
CA LEU A 84 -0.57 -1.35 11.06
C LEU A 84 -0.85 -1.93 9.68
N LEU A 85 -1.50 -3.09 9.63
CA LEU A 85 -1.92 -3.68 8.35
C LEU A 85 -2.93 -2.79 7.63
N LEU A 86 -3.79 -2.06 8.35
CA LEU A 86 -4.76 -1.14 7.76
C LEU A 86 -4.11 0.12 7.18
N VAL A 87 -3.06 0.65 7.81
CA VAL A 87 -2.37 1.89 7.37
C VAL A 87 -1.43 1.64 6.19
N ALA A 88 -0.76 0.48 6.15
CA ALA A 88 0.28 0.23 5.14
C ALA A 88 -0.16 0.47 3.68
N PRO A 89 -1.36 0.06 3.22
CA PRO A 89 -1.82 0.32 1.86
C PRO A 89 -1.94 1.80 1.51
N ALA A 90 -2.34 2.66 2.47
CA ALA A 90 -2.42 4.10 2.24
C ALA A 90 -1.03 4.71 1.99
N LEU A 91 0.00 4.19 2.66
CA LEU A 91 1.39 4.60 2.43
C LEU A 91 1.93 4.11 1.08
N PHE A 92 1.53 2.91 0.65
CA PHE A 92 1.83 2.41 -0.69
C PHE A 92 1.14 3.24 -1.77
N ALA A 93 -0.15 3.58 -1.58
CA ALA A 93 -0.90 4.45 -2.46
C ALA A 93 -0.25 5.84 -2.60
N ALA A 94 0.14 6.46 -1.47
CA ALA A 94 0.86 7.72 -1.47
C ALA A 94 2.15 7.67 -2.33
N SER A 95 2.88 6.55 -2.25
CA SER A 95 4.10 6.32 -3.03
C SER A 95 3.84 6.23 -4.53
N ILE A 96 2.77 5.51 -4.91
CA ILE A 96 2.28 5.43 -6.29
C ILE A 96 1.91 6.82 -6.83
N TYR A 97 1.21 7.65 -6.06
CA TYR A 97 0.82 8.99 -6.50
C TYR A 97 2.03 9.91 -6.71
N MET A 98 3.04 9.82 -5.84
CA MET A 98 4.27 10.58 -5.96
C MET A 98 5.10 10.15 -7.17
N GLU A 99 5.13 8.85 -7.47
CA GLU A 99 5.80 8.33 -8.65
C GLU A 99 5.13 8.83 -9.93
N LEU A 100 3.79 8.75 -10.05
CA LEU A 100 3.08 9.29 -11.22
C LEU A 100 3.44 10.76 -11.45
N GLY A 101 3.42 11.58 -10.39
CA GLY A 101 3.76 12.99 -10.51
C GLY A 101 5.16 13.21 -11.07
N ARG A 102 6.14 12.37 -10.68
CA ARG A 102 7.51 12.45 -11.20
C ARG A 102 7.61 11.94 -12.63
N ILE A 103 6.87 10.90 -13.01
CA ILE A 103 6.79 10.42 -14.40
C ILE A 103 6.26 11.54 -15.30
N ILE A 104 5.19 12.24 -14.89
CA ILE A 104 4.59 13.33 -15.66
C ILE A 104 5.62 14.46 -15.89
N VAL A 105 6.35 14.86 -14.85
CA VAL A 105 7.40 15.89 -14.96
C VAL A 105 8.56 15.42 -15.84
N MET A 106 8.97 14.16 -15.71
CA MET A 106 10.08 13.57 -16.47
C MET A 106 9.83 13.63 -17.98
N VAL A 107 8.61 13.33 -18.43
CA VAL A 107 8.24 13.38 -19.85
C VAL A 107 7.78 14.76 -20.32
N LYS A 108 7.87 15.79 -19.45
CA LYS A 108 7.30 17.14 -19.68
C LYS A 108 5.83 17.10 -20.11
N GLY A 109 5.07 16.18 -19.53
CA GLY A 109 3.69 15.88 -19.91
C GLY A 109 2.63 16.61 -19.11
N GLU A 110 2.99 17.67 -18.39
CA GLU A 110 2.10 18.35 -17.43
C GLU A 110 0.77 18.81 -18.06
N GLN A 111 0.82 19.25 -19.32
CA GLN A 111 -0.35 19.67 -20.10
C GLN A 111 -1.39 18.55 -20.36
N PHE A 112 -0.95 17.29 -20.27
CA PHE A 112 -1.82 16.13 -20.51
C PHE A 112 -2.42 15.56 -19.22
N SER A 113 -1.94 16.00 -18.06
CA SER A 113 -2.48 15.59 -16.76
C SER A 113 -3.85 16.21 -16.53
N LEU A 114 -4.82 15.44 -16.03
CA LEU A 114 -6.15 15.96 -15.66
C LEU A 114 -6.07 16.92 -14.47
N ILE A 115 -5.22 16.60 -13.51
CA ILE A 115 -5.02 17.38 -12.29
C ILE A 115 -3.59 17.90 -12.32
N ARG A 116 -3.38 19.14 -11.87
CA ARG A 116 -2.03 19.69 -11.75
C ARG A 116 -1.20 18.78 -10.84
N VAL A 117 -0.01 18.38 -11.32
CA VAL A 117 0.86 17.38 -10.67
C VAL A 117 1.05 17.62 -9.17
N GLY A 118 1.29 18.86 -8.74
CA GLY A 118 1.51 19.20 -7.33
C GLY A 118 0.26 19.09 -6.44
N TRP A 119 -0.94 19.07 -7.03
CA TRP A 119 -2.21 18.87 -6.34
C TRP A 119 -2.67 17.41 -6.36
N THR A 120 -2.33 16.66 -7.40
CA THR A 120 -2.64 15.23 -7.54
C THR A 120 -2.27 14.47 -6.26
N THR A 121 -0.99 14.49 -5.86
CA THR A 121 -0.56 13.80 -4.64
C THR A 121 -1.26 14.30 -3.39
N LYS A 122 -1.47 15.62 -3.24
CA LYS A 122 -2.09 16.20 -2.03
C LYS A 122 -3.55 15.77 -1.88
N ILE A 123 -4.32 15.82 -2.96
CA ILE A 123 -5.75 15.48 -2.95
C ILE A 123 -5.93 13.99 -2.63
N PHE A 124 -5.19 13.12 -3.31
CA PHE A 124 -5.36 11.68 -3.12
C PHE A 124 -4.84 11.20 -1.76
N VAL A 125 -3.70 11.72 -1.28
CA VAL A 125 -3.22 11.41 0.07
C VAL A 125 -4.20 11.94 1.13
N ALA A 126 -4.80 13.12 0.94
CA ALA A 126 -5.82 13.62 1.85
C ALA A 126 -7.06 12.72 1.88
N GLY A 127 -7.48 12.19 0.73
CA GLY A 127 -8.54 11.19 0.62
C GLY A 127 -8.22 9.90 1.39
N ASP A 128 -6.98 9.41 1.27
CA ASP A 128 -6.52 8.20 1.99
C ASP A 128 -6.40 8.43 3.51
N VAL A 129 -5.99 9.62 3.94
CA VAL A 129 -5.97 9.99 5.36
C VAL A 129 -7.41 10.06 5.91
N LEU A 130 -8.33 10.67 5.17
CA LEU A 130 -9.73 10.75 5.57
C LEU A 130 -10.36 9.36 5.69
N SER A 131 -10.17 8.50 4.68
CA SER A 131 -10.68 7.13 4.71
C SER A 131 -10.07 6.32 5.86
N PHE A 132 -8.78 6.49 6.14
CA PHE A 132 -8.12 5.83 7.27
C PHE A 132 -8.72 6.30 8.61
N LEU A 133 -8.94 7.60 8.81
CA LEU A 133 -9.55 8.13 10.03
C LEU A 133 -10.97 7.61 10.24
N MET A 134 -11.75 7.44 9.17
CA MET A 134 -13.05 6.77 9.23
C MET A 134 -12.89 5.32 9.68
N GLN A 135 -11.97 4.55 9.08
CA GLN A 135 -11.79 3.15 9.47
C GLN A 135 -11.27 2.99 10.91
N ALA A 136 -10.32 3.83 11.33
CA ALA A 136 -9.79 3.85 12.69
C ALA A 136 -10.86 4.22 13.72
N SER A 137 -11.68 5.24 13.44
CA SER A 137 -12.78 5.63 14.33
C SER A 137 -13.86 4.55 14.41
N GLY A 138 -14.25 3.95 13.27
CA GLY A 138 -15.19 2.83 13.26
C GLY A 138 -14.67 1.61 14.03
N ALA A 139 -13.37 1.29 13.92
CA ALA A 139 -12.75 0.23 14.71
C ALA A 139 -12.77 0.53 16.22
N GLY A 140 -12.46 1.77 16.62
CA GLY A 140 -12.53 2.21 18.02
C GLY A 140 -13.94 2.12 18.60
N ILE A 141 -14.96 2.45 17.80
CA ILE A 141 -16.38 2.29 18.17
C ILE A 141 -16.69 0.81 18.39
N MET A 142 -16.31 -0.09 17.48
CA MET A 142 -16.58 -1.53 17.64
C MET A 142 -15.95 -2.13 18.91
N VAL A 143 -14.76 -1.66 19.31
CA VAL A 143 -14.08 -2.13 20.53
C VAL A 143 -14.78 -1.66 21.80
N SER A 144 -15.41 -0.49 21.77
CA SER A 144 -16.02 0.15 22.95
C SER A 144 -17.55 -0.06 23.06
N ALA A 145 -18.14 -0.79 22.11
CA ALA A 145 -19.57 -0.81 21.86
C ALA A 145 -20.35 -1.93 22.58
N SER A 146 -21.58 -1.63 22.99
CA SER A 146 -22.68 -2.61 23.11
C SER A 146 -23.29 -2.91 21.72
N SER A 147 -24.09 -3.97 21.57
CA SER A 147 -24.51 -4.54 20.26
C SER A 147 -24.98 -3.52 19.20
N ASN A 148 -25.69 -2.46 19.58
CA ASN A 148 -26.17 -1.41 18.65
C ASN A 148 -25.07 -0.44 18.18
N SER A 149 -24.02 -0.24 18.97
CA SER A 149 -22.89 0.63 18.61
C SER A 149 -21.89 -0.09 17.70
N ALA A 150 -21.84 -1.43 17.74
CA ALA A 150 -20.95 -2.23 16.90
C ALA A 150 -21.32 -2.15 15.40
N SER A 151 -22.62 -2.20 15.06
CA SER A 151 -23.09 -2.04 13.68
C SER A 151 -22.78 -0.64 13.12
N THR A 152 -22.83 0.38 13.97
CA THR A 152 -22.44 1.75 13.61
C THR A 152 -20.94 1.81 13.29
N GLY A 153 -20.08 1.22 14.12
CA GLY A 153 -18.64 1.15 13.88
C GLY A 153 -18.30 0.43 12.57
N GLN A 154 -18.97 -0.69 12.28
CA GLN A 154 -18.82 -1.44 11.03
C GLN A 154 -19.21 -0.58 9.81
N ASN A 155 -20.35 0.14 9.86
CA ASN A 155 -20.79 1.02 8.78
C ASN A 155 -19.81 2.17 8.52
N VAL A 156 -19.20 2.73 9.58
CA VAL A 156 -18.18 3.78 9.44
C VAL A 156 -16.92 3.23 8.76
N ILE A 157 -16.48 2.01 9.08
CA ILE A 157 -15.36 1.34 8.40
C ILE A 157 -15.66 1.13 6.91
N ILE A 158 -16.84 0.59 6.59
CA ILE A 158 -17.27 0.37 5.19
C ILE A 158 -17.29 1.69 4.43
N GLY A 159 -17.81 2.77 5.04
CA GLY A 159 -17.80 4.11 4.46
C GLY A 159 -16.38 4.59 4.14
N GLY A 160 -15.43 4.40 5.06
CA GLY A 160 -14.02 4.75 4.83
C GLY A 160 -13.42 3.97 3.67
N LEU A 161 -13.64 2.65 3.61
CA LEU A 161 -13.15 1.81 2.52
C LEU A 161 -13.74 2.21 1.16
N ILE A 162 -15.02 2.58 1.09
CA ILE A 162 -15.65 3.07 -0.14
C ILE A 162 -15.02 4.39 -0.59
N VAL A 163 -14.82 5.34 0.33
CA VAL A 163 -14.13 6.60 0.03
C VAL A 163 -12.74 6.33 -0.54
N GLN A 164 -11.98 5.42 0.07
CA GLN A 164 -10.67 5.02 -0.42
C GLN A 164 -10.72 4.46 -1.85
N ILE A 165 -11.65 3.54 -2.13
CA ILE A 165 -11.82 2.96 -3.48
C ILE A 165 -12.18 4.03 -4.52
N VAL A 166 -13.07 4.96 -4.19
CA VAL A 166 -13.49 6.03 -5.11
C VAL A 166 -12.32 6.96 -5.44
N PHE A 167 -11.58 7.41 -4.43
CA PHE A 167 -10.41 8.28 -4.64
C PHE A 167 -9.31 7.55 -5.42
N PHE A 168 -8.99 6.31 -5.04
CA PHE A 168 -7.95 5.53 -5.72
C PHE A 168 -8.36 5.18 -7.16
N GLY A 169 -9.63 4.85 -7.40
CA GLY A 169 -10.18 4.61 -8.74
C GLY A 169 -10.12 5.85 -9.63
N PHE A 170 -10.46 7.02 -9.08
CA PHE A 170 -10.32 8.29 -9.80
C PHE A 170 -8.86 8.61 -10.17
N PHE A 171 -7.91 8.29 -9.28
CA PHE A 171 -6.47 8.36 -9.58
C PHE A 171 -6.09 7.45 -10.76
N LEU A 172 -6.53 6.19 -10.76
CA LEU A 172 -6.26 5.24 -11.84
C LEU A 172 -6.79 5.73 -13.19
N ILE A 173 -8.02 6.24 -13.22
CA ILE A 173 -8.62 6.83 -14.42
C ILE A 173 -7.79 8.03 -14.90
N SER A 174 -7.34 8.89 -13.97
CA SER A 174 -6.49 10.03 -14.29
C SER A 174 -5.15 9.62 -14.90
N ALA A 175 -4.53 8.55 -14.37
CA ALA A 175 -3.29 7.98 -14.89
C ALA A 175 -3.48 7.38 -16.31
N LEU A 176 -4.59 6.67 -16.53
CA LEU A 176 -4.95 6.12 -17.84
C LEU A 176 -5.16 7.20 -18.89
N ILE A 177 -5.90 8.26 -18.54
CA ILE A 177 -6.14 9.40 -19.44
C ILE A 177 -4.82 10.10 -19.76
N PHE A 178 -3.94 10.29 -18.78
CA PHE A 178 -2.61 10.84 -19.01
C PHE A 178 -1.83 9.99 -20.03
N GLN A 179 -1.79 8.65 -19.87
CA GLN A 179 -1.09 7.77 -20.79
C GLN A 179 -1.69 7.77 -22.20
N GLN A 180 -3.02 7.77 -22.32
CA GLN A 180 -3.69 7.83 -23.62
C GLN A 180 -3.37 9.13 -24.34
N ARG A 181 -3.48 10.27 -23.65
CA ARG A 181 -3.14 11.59 -24.21
C ARG A 181 -1.67 11.67 -24.62
N MET A 182 -0.77 11.12 -23.80
CA MET A 182 0.66 11.03 -24.10
C MET A 182 0.95 10.12 -25.31
N GLY A 183 0.20 9.04 -25.46
CA GLY A 183 0.32 8.13 -26.61
C GLY A 183 -0.14 8.77 -27.92
N SER A 184 -1.19 9.59 -27.88
CA SER A 184 -1.71 10.31 -29.06
C SER A 184 -0.87 11.55 -29.42
N HIS A 185 -0.26 12.21 -28.44
CA HIS A 185 0.56 13.41 -28.63
C HIS A 185 1.88 13.28 -27.88
N PRO A 186 2.78 12.39 -28.32
CA PRO A 186 4.01 12.10 -27.59
C PRO A 186 4.95 13.30 -27.61
N THR A 187 5.43 13.69 -26.43
CA THR A 187 6.46 14.72 -26.30
C THR A 187 7.81 14.20 -26.82
N ALA A 188 8.72 15.08 -27.21
CA ALA A 188 10.07 14.67 -27.65
C ALA A 188 10.80 13.77 -26.63
N HIS A 189 10.57 14.00 -25.32
CA HIS A 189 11.10 13.14 -24.25
C HIS A 189 10.38 11.80 -24.13
N ALA A 190 9.08 11.72 -24.46
CA ALA A 190 8.34 10.46 -24.44
C ALA A 190 8.67 9.53 -25.62
N VAL A 191 9.19 10.08 -26.72
CA VAL A 191 9.64 9.34 -27.91
C VAL A 191 11.09 8.85 -27.77
N ALA A 192 11.91 9.52 -26.96
CA ALA A 192 13.31 9.14 -26.79
C ALA A 192 13.44 7.86 -25.93
N ASP A 193 14.12 6.84 -26.47
CA ASP A 193 14.31 5.52 -25.85
C ASP A 193 14.94 5.57 -24.44
N GLN A 194 15.67 6.64 -24.14
CA GLN A 194 16.29 6.88 -22.83
C GLN A 194 15.30 7.12 -21.68
N TYR A 195 14.01 7.35 -21.95
CA TYR A 195 13.00 7.60 -20.91
C TYR A 195 12.04 6.40 -20.76
N PRO A 196 12.24 5.53 -19.75
CA PRO A 196 11.44 4.30 -19.55
C PRO A 196 10.06 4.58 -18.92
N TRP A 197 9.36 5.63 -19.33
CA TRP A 197 8.10 6.07 -18.71
C TRP A 197 7.00 4.99 -18.81
N ARG A 198 6.94 4.24 -19.92
CA ARG A 198 5.99 3.13 -20.09
C ARG A 198 6.23 2.00 -19.11
N LYS A 199 7.50 1.68 -18.82
CA LYS A 199 7.89 0.66 -17.83
C LYS A 199 7.37 1.02 -16.44
N HIS A 200 7.56 2.27 -16.04
CA HIS A 200 7.08 2.78 -14.75
C HIS A 200 5.55 2.90 -14.70
N MET A 201 4.88 3.27 -15.80
CA MET A 201 3.42 3.27 -15.87
C MET A 201 2.83 1.85 -15.72
N TRP A 202 3.46 0.83 -16.32
CA TRP A 202 3.04 -0.56 -16.12
C TRP A 202 3.23 -1.03 -14.68
N ALA A 203 4.37 -0.73 -14.05
CA ALA A 203 4.58 -1.01 -12.63
C ALA A 203 3.53 -0.33 -11.75
N LEU A 204 3.17 0.92 -12.09
CA LEU A 204 2.11 1.66 -11.42
C LEU A 204 0.74 1.00 -11.58
N TYR A 205 0.34 0.58 -12.77
CA TYR A 205 -0.96 -0.10 -12.93
C TYR A 205 -0.99 -1.45 -12.23
N SER A 206 0.06 -2.26 -12.35
CA SER A 206 0.12 -3.56 -11.68
C SER A 206 0.01 -3.42 -10.16
N SER A 207 0.76 -2.49 -9.56
CA SER A 207 0.67 -2.20 -8.14
C SER A 207 -0.69 -1.61 -7.74
N SER A 208 -1.24 -0.69 -8.53
CA SER A 208 -2.57 -0.12 -8.27
C SER A 208 -3.69 -1.16 -8.33
N ILE A 209 -3.62 -2.15 -9.24
CA ILE A 209 -4.59 -3.25 -9.29
C ILE A 209 -4.55 -4.06 -7.99
N PHE A 210 -3.36 -4.35 -7.46
CA PHE A 210 -3.24 -5.08 -6.19
C PHE A 210 -3.85 -4.31 -5.01
N VAL A 211 -3.64 -2.99 -4.94
CA VAL A 211 -4.30 -2.13 -3.93
C VAL A 211 -5.82 -2.15 -4.10
N LEU A 212 -6.32 -2.07 -5.33
CA LEU A 212 -7.75 -2.05 -5.60
C LEU A 212 -8.43 -3.38 -5.24
N ILE A 213 -7.84 -4.51 -5.63
CA ILE A 213 -8.36 -5.85 -5.28
C ILE A 213 -8.43 -5.98 -3.77
N ARG A 214 -7.36 -5.62 -3.05
CA ARG A 214 -7.34 -5.63 -1.59
C ARG A 214 -8.47 -4.78 -1.01
N SER A 215 -8.62 -3.53 -1.45
CA SER A 215 -9.66 -2.64 -0.94
C SER A 215 -11.07 -3.18 -1.19
N ILE A 216 -11.34 -3.79 -2.35
CA ILE A 216 -12.63 -4.43 -2.66
C ILE A 216 -12.86 -5.63 -1.75
N VAL A 217 -11.87 -6.50 -1.58
CA VAL A 217 -11.96 -7.66 -0.68
C VAL A 217 -12.24 -7.21 0.76
N ARG A 218 -11.59 -6.13 1.22
CA ARG A 218 -11.86 -5.53 2.53
C ARG A 218 -13.30 -5.04 2.66
N VAL A 219 -13.84 -4.37 1.64
CA VAL A 219 -15.27 -3.97 1.66
C VAL A 219 -16.17 -5.20 1.78
N VAL A 220 -15.93 -6.23 0.96
CA VAL A 220 -16.73 -7.46 0.98
C VAL A 220 -16.63 -8.17 2.34
N GLU A 221 -15.44 -8.23 2.93
CA GLU A 221 -15.18 -8.78 4.26
C GLU A 221 -16.02 -8.07 5.32
N TYR A 222 -15.97 -6.73 5.35
CA TYR A 222 -16.76 -5.94 6.31
C TYR A 222 -18.26 -5.96 6.02
N VAL A 223 -18.70 -6.14 4.77
CA VAL A 223 -20.14 -6.27 4.44
C VAL A 223 -20.68 -7.64 4.86
N GLN A 224 -19.90 -8.72 4.73
CA GLN A 224 -20.31 -10.06 5.16
C GLN A 224 -20.38 -10.20 6.69
N GLY A 225 -19.63 -9.39 7.44
CA GLY A 225 -19.62 -9.41 8.90
C GLY A 225 -18.96 -10.66 9.48
N THR A 226 -19.11 -10.85 10.80
CA THR A 226 -18.41 -11.89 11.59
C THR A 226 -18.80 -13.33 11.27
N GLU A 227 -19.92 -13.56 10.59
CA GLU A 227 -20.35 -14.89 10.15
C GLU A 227 -20.00 -15.19 8.67
N GLY A 228 -19.35 -14.24 7.99
CA GLY A 228 -18.94 -14.37 6.59
C GLY A 228 -17.85 -15.41 6.36
N TYR A 229 -17.95 -16.18 5.27
CA TYR A 229 -16.96 -17.18 4.87
C TYR A 229 -15.54 -16.59 4.67
N LEU A 230 -15.44 -15.30 4.31
CA LEU A 230 -14.16 -14.58 4.18
C LEU A 230 -13.48 -14.34 5.54
N MET A 231 -14.26 -13.98 6.57
CA MET A 231 -13.74 -13.74 7.92
C MET A 231 -13.37 -15.04 8.64
N SER A 232 -14.05 -16.13 8.32
CA SER A 232 -13.84 -17.46 8.91
C SER A 232 -12.61 -18.20 8.35
N ASN A 233 -12.06 -17.77 7.21
CA ASN A 233 -10.94 -18.43 6.56
C ASN A 233 -9.70 -17.52 6.49
N GLU A 234 -8.74 -17.79 7.37
CA GLU A 234 -7.46 -17.07 7.48
C GLU A 234 -6.69 -16.95 6.15
N VAL A 235 -6.86 -17.91 5.24
CA VAL A 235 -6.20 -17.94 3.93
C VAL A 235 -6.50 -16.69 3.10
N PHE A 236 -7.73 -16.14 3.17
CA PHE A 236 -8.10 -14.96 2.40
C PHE A 236 -7.33 -13.71 2.88
N ILE A 237 -7.07 -13.59 4.18
CA ILE A 237 -6.28 -12.48 4.72
C ILE A 237 -4.83 -12.59 4.22
N TYR A 238 -4.20 -13.77 4.29
CA TYR A 238 -2.82 -13.89 3.81
C TYR A 238 -2.69 -13.69 2.30
N VAL A 239 -3.64 -14.19 1.50
CA VAL A 239 -3.58 -14.08 0.04
C VAL A 239 -3.96 -12.69 -0.45
N PHE A 240 -5.06 -12.09 0.05
CA PHE A 240 -5.54 -10.82 -0.47
C PHE A 240 -4.98 -9.60 0.27
N ASP A 241 -4.52 -9.78 1.51
CA ASP A 241 -3.94 -8.69 2.31
C ASP A 241 -2.41 -8.69 2.23
N GLY A 242 -1.79 -9.83 2.53
CA GLY A 242 -0.34 -9.97 2.59
C GLY A 242 0.32 -10.14 1.23
N LEU A 243 -0.11 -11.13 0.45
CA LEU A 243 0.57 -11.47 -0.81
C LEU A 243 0.45 -10.35 -1.84
N LEU A 244 -0.71 -9.68 -1.91
CA LEU A 244 -0.89 -8.52 -2.81
C LEU A 244 0.04 -7.35 -2.45
N MET A 245 0.20 -7.04 -1.17
CA MET A 245 1.09 -5.96 -0.74
C MET A 245 2.56 -6.34 -0.89
N PHE A 246 2.92 -7.60 -0.60
CA PHE A 246 4.25 -8.11 -0.87
C PHE A 246 4.59 -8.06 -2.36
N ALA A 247 3.68 -8.49 -3.24
CA ALA A 247 3.86 -8.44 -4.69
C ALA A 247 4.02 -7.01 -5.19
N LEU A 248 3.26 -6.05 -4.64
CA LEU A 248 3.44 -4.62 -4.91
C LEU A 248 4.85 -4.15 -4.56
N MET A 249 5.35 -4.50 -3.36
CA MET A 249 6.69 -4.12 -2.95
C MET A 249 7.75 -4.73 -3.87
N VAL A 250 7.59 -6.00 -4.27
CA VAL A 250 8.50 -6.67 -5.21
C VAL A 250 8.51 -5.99 -6.58
N ILE A 251 7.35 -5.57 -7.11
CA ILE A 251 7.29 -4.79 -8.36
C ILE A 251 8.17 -3.55 -8.26
N PHE A 252 8.11 -2.82 -7.14
CA PHE A 252 8.93 -1.62 -6.94
C PHE A 252 10.39 -1.90 -6.57
N VAL A 253 10.76 -3.13 -6.22
CA VAL A 253 12.18 -3.54 -6.20
C VAL A 253 12.69 -3.71 -7.63
N ILE A 254 11.91 -4.37 -8.48
CA ILE A 254 12.28 -4.70 -9.86
C ILE A 254 12.30 -3.43 -10.74
N VAL A 255 11.22 -2.65 -10.68
CA VAL A 255 11.04 -1.39 -11.39
C VAL A 255 11.16 -0.26 -10.37
N HIS A 256 12.39 -0.03 -9.92
CA HIS A 256 12.62 0.91 -8.84
C HIS A 256 12.62 2.38 -9.35
N PRO A 257 11.94 3.31 -8.65
CA PRO A 257 11.81 4.71 -9.12
C PRO A 257 13.10 5.54 -9.13
N SER A 258 14.26 4.96 -8.80
CA SER A 258 15.55 5.64 -8.91
C SER A 258 15.90 6.05 -10.33
N GLU A 259 15.45 5.30 -11.34
CA GLU A 259 15.64 5.66 -12.75
C GLU A 259 14.97 7.02 -13.06
N VAL A 260 13.71 7.19 -12.64
CA VAL A 260 12.98 8.46 -12.76
C VAL A 260 13.67 9.58 -11.97
N ASN A 261 14.16 9.29 -10.75
CA ASN A 261 14.83 10.30 -9.93
C ASN A 261 16.18 10.75 -10.54
N TYR A 262 16.92 9.84 -11.16
CA TYR A 262 18.16 10.13 -11.89
C TYR A 262 17.89 10.99 -13.13
N LEU A 263 16.92 10.61 -13.96
CA LEU A 263 16.55 11.34 -15.19
C LEU A 263 16.02 12.75 -14.92
N LEU A 264 15.47 13.00 -13.72
CA LEU A 264 15.10 14.33 -13.23
C LEU A 264 16.28 15.15 -12.67
N GLY A 265 17.51 14.63 -12.72
CA GLY A 265 18.70 15.28 -12.16
C GLY A 265 18.73 15.31 -10.62
N ARG A 266 17.90 14.50 -9.96
CA ARG A 266 17.73 14.48 -8.50
C ARG A 266 18.45 13.31 -7.82
N GLY A 267 19.13 12.47 -8.59
CA GLY A 267 19.94 11.34 -8.12
C GLY A 267 21.17 11.14 -8.99
N LYS A 268 22.16 10.39 -8.48
CA LYS A 268 23.40 10.04 -9.23
C LYS A 268 23.50 8.54 -9.54
N VAL A 269 22.67 7.74 -8.90
CA VAL A 269 22.80 6.29 -8.82
C VAL A 269 21.44 5.67 -9.12
N VAL A 270 21.43 4.64 -9.95
CA VAL A 270 20.24 3.89 -10.34
C VAL A 270 20.40 2.42 -9.98
N THR A 271 19.28 1.76 -9.70
CA THR A 271 19.23 0.31 -9.62
C THR A 271 19.20 -0.30 -11.03
N ALA A 272 19.92 -1.39 -11.23
CA ALA A 272 19.98 -2.18 -12.45
C ALA A 272 19.72 -3.66 -12.13
N MET A 273 19.49 -4.48 -13.17
CA MET A 273 19.22 -5.93 -13.05
C MET A 273 18.05 -6.24 -12.10
N GLY A 274 16.92 -5.52 -12.23
CA GLY A 274 15.73 -5.77 -11.41
C GLY A 274 15.93 -5.45 -9.92
N GLY A 275 16.75 -4.45 -9.60
CA GLY A 275 17.02 -4.04 -8.22
C GLY A 275 18.23 -4.74 -7.57
N LEU A 276 18.85 -5.73 -8.21
CA LEU A 276 19.95 -6.49 -7.59
C LEU A 276 21.31 -5.79 -7.66
N LYS A 277 21.47 -4.80 -8.56
CA LYS A 277 22.71 -4.06 -8.72
C LYS A 277 22.44 -2.57 -8.61
N VAL A 278 23.40 -1.83 -8.06
CA VAL A 278 23.35 -0.38 -7.94
C VAL A 278 24.53 0.19 -8.73
N MET A 279 24.27 1.05 -9.71
CA MET A 279 25.27 1.58 -10.65
C MET A 279 25.16 3.10 -10.78
N GLU A 280 26.26 3.77 -11.13
CA GLU A 280 26.22 5.19 -11.47
C GLU A 280 25.39 5.39 -12.74
N GLY A 281 24.53 6.41 -12.75
CA GLY A 281 23.58 6.60 -13.85
C GLY A 281 24.25 6.94 -15.20
N SER A 282 25.51 7.36 -15.21
CA SER A 282 26.30 7.55 -16.44
C SER A 282 26.61 6.24 -17.18
N SER A 283 26.51 5.10 -16.48
CA SER A 283 26.77 3.77 -17.02
C SER A 283 25.49 3.00 -17.37
N ALA A 284 24.32 3.63 -17.19
CA ALA A 284 23.01 2.99 -17.28
C ALA A 284 22.07 3.60 -18.35
N VAL A 285 22.48 4.70 -18.98
CA VAL A 285 21.78 5.36 -20.10
C VAL A 285 22.59 5.18 -21.37
#